data_AF-A0A3A8QM40-F1
#
_entry.id   AF-A0A3A8QM40-F1
#
_cell.length_a   1.000
_cell.length_b   1.000
_cell.length_c   1.000
_cell.angle_alpha   90.00
_cell.angle_beta   90.00
_cell.angle_gamma   90.00
#
_symmetry.space_group_name_H-M   'P 1'
#
loop_
_entity.id
_entity.type
_entity.pdbx_description
1 polymer ?
#
loop_
_entity_poly.entity_id
_entity_poly.type
_entity_poly.pdbx_seq_one_letter_code
_entity_poly.pdbx_strand_id
1 'polypeptide(L)'
;MNIQIKGRLMAASLLCMAAVGCGEGTASEGDTLMAQEASATQCIDGFNGIRNCATGNATLKSGTKGIDVAGLNTVRQDGFSSQFPRASAWRMEAAIGGIGAKEQGLFLTARDGTRVISTLRIGLGGSKDQMVLEPTFPGTKGGAHYAAAVYSRGALVAKGINFNNYDRFMRPWWWDFASYWYPCNVGFNDRLQLDMDGTLVTAPGWSFYGGGSYGPFSVGSASAPFQVEIDGKLVTGDRIDLIELPGSGTPASVGFTAVDVTAAATQFTLTGETTAREK
;
A
#
# COMPACT_ATOMS: atom_id res chain seq x y z
N MET A 1 47.45 -40.59 3.43
CA MET A 1 46.87 -40.44 2.07
C MET A 1 46.09 -39.14 2.06
N ASN A 2 46.63 -38.14 1.38
CA ASN A 2 46.17 -36.75 1.33
C ASN A 2 45.24 -36.57 0.13
N ILE A 3 44.07 -35.97 0.30
CA ILE A 3 43.42 -35.20 -0.78
C ILE A 3 42.80 -33.94 -0.14
N GLN A 4 43.47 -32.81 -0.36
CA GLN A 4 42.89 -31.48 -0.23
C GLN A 4 42.12 -31.17 -1.51
N ILE A 5 40.86 -30.73 -1.42
CA ILE A 5 40.14 -30.14 -2.55
C ILE A 5 40.05 -28.64 -2.30
N LYS A 6 40.91 -27.89 -2.98
CA LYS A 6 40.79 -26.45 -3.21
C LYS A 6 39.89 -26.26 -4.44
N GLY A 7 38.77 -25.57 -4.27
CA GLY A 7 37.91 -25.13 -5.38
C GLY A 7 37.60 -23.65 -5.23
N ARG A 8 38.28 -22.81 -6.01
CA ARG A 8 37.92 -21.42 -6.31
C ARG A 8 37.00 -21.41 -7.56
N LEU A 9 36.35 -20.26 -7.80
CA LEU A 9 35.63 -19.81 -9.02
C LEU A 9 34.10 -20.03 -8.94
N MET A 10 33.21 -19.08 -9.25
CA MET A 10 33.33 -17.75 -9.86
C MET A 10 32.30 -16.79 -9.24
N ALA A 11 32.70 -15.52 -9.03
CA ALA A 11 31.78 -14.41 -8.96
C ALA A 11 31.43 -14.01 -10.41
N ALA A 12 30.15 -14.07 -10.78
CA ALA A 12 29.66 -13.59 -12.06
C ALA A 12 28.85 -12.30 -11.83
N SER A 13 29.53 -11.17 -12.00
CA SER A 13 28.91 -9.87 -12.19
C SER A 13 28.38 -9.78 -13.63
N LEU A 14 27.06 -9.74 -13.80
CA LEU A 14 26.43 -9.44 -15.09
C LEU A 14 25.92 -7.99 -15.06
N LEU A 15 26.82 -7.06 -15.44
CA LEU A 15 26.44 -5.81 -16.07
C LEU A 15 26.19 -6.10 -17.55
N CYS A 16 24.97 -5.87 -18.03
CA CYS A 16 24.70 -5.74 -19.45
C CYS A 16 23.98 -4.42 -19.69
N MET A 17 24.75 -3.38 -19.98
CA MET A 17 24.30 -2.26 -20.78
C MET A 17 24.25 -2.70 -22.24
N ALA A 18 23.09 -2.64 -22.86
CA ALA A 18 22.96 -2.62 -24.30
C ALA A 18 21.94 -1.53 -24.67
N ALA A 19 22.46 -0.33 -24.90
CA ALA A 19 21.82 0.66 -25.76
C ALA A 19 22.52 0.55 -27.12
N VAL A 20 21.79 0.22 -28.19
CA VAL A 20 21.69 0.95 -29.47
C VAL A 20 20.58 0.27 -30.30
N GLY A 21 19.53 1.03 -30.62
CA GLY A 21 18.50 0.66 -31.58
C GLY A 21 17.59 1.85 -31.84
N CYS A 22 17.89 2.62 -32.88
CA CYS A 22 17.13 3.79 -33.33
C CYS A 22 15.70 3.41 -33.73
N GLY A 23 14.73 4.16 -33.22
CA GLY A 23 13.37 4.26 -33.74
C GLY A 23 12.72 5.48 -33.11
N GLU A 24 12.51 6.53 -33.90
CA GLU A 24 11.74 7.71 -33.48
C GLU A 24 10.28 7.31 -33.24
N GLY A 25 9.96 7.16 -31.97
CA GLY A 25 8.61 7.19 -31.43
C GLY A 25 8.77 7.80 -30.05
N THR A 26 8.17 8.97 -29.83
CA THR A 26 8.21 9.69 -28.56
C THR A 26 7.90 8.74 -27.42
N ALA A 27 8.92 8.44 -26.60
CA ALA A 27 8.76 7.69 -25.37
C ALA A 27 7.78 8.48 -24.49
N SER A 28 6.58 7.93 -24.34
CA SER A 28 5.60 8.42 -23.38
C SER A 28 6.21 8.31 -21.99
N GLU A 29 6.34 9.45 -21.33
CA GLU A 29 6.73 9.63 -19.94
C GLU A 29 5.67 8.94 -19.06
N GLY A 30 5.78 7.62 -18.86
CA GLY A 30 4.74 6.86 -18.16
C GLY A 30 5.08 5.41 -17.81
N ASP A 31 6.18 4.84 -18.30
CA ASP A 31 6.41 3.38 -18.21
C ASP A 31 7.69 2.96 -17.47
N THR A 32 8.20 3.81 -16.57
CA THR A 32 9.36 3.49 -15.72
C THR A 32 9.05 3.63 -14.23
N LEU A 33 8.13 2.80 -13.74
CA LEU A 33 8.09 2.39 -12.33
C LEU A 33 8.57 0.94 -12.25
N MET A 34 9.80 0.71 -12.70
CA MET A 34 10.49 -0.56 -12.48
C MET A 34 10.76 -0.70 -10.97
N ALA A 35 9.91 -1.49 -10.31
CA ALA A 35 10.19 -2.03 -8.98
C ALA A 35 11.38 -2.98 -9.10
N GLN A 36 12.59 -2.45 -8.95
CA GLN A 36 13.75 -3.27 -8.67
C GLN A 36 13.54 -3.85 -7.27
N GLU A 37 13.47 -5.19 -7.18
CA GLU A 37 13.41 -5.91 -5.90
C GLU A 37 14.62 -5.50 -5.08
N ALA A 38 14.41 -4.61 -4.12
CA ALA A 38 15.46 -4.27 -3.19
C ALA A 38 15.67 -5.49 -2.29
N SER A 39 16.84 -6.10 -2.38
CA SER A 39 17.19 -7.35 -1.71
C SER A 39 16.88 -7.26 -0.21
N ALA A 40 16.04 -8.16 0.29
CA ALA A 40 15.74 -8.28 1.71
C ALA A 40 17.01 -8.61 2.51
N THR A 41 17.50 -7.68 3.31
CA THR A 41 18.77 -7.84 4.07
C THR A 41 18.54 -8.18 5.54
N GLN A 42 17.38 -7.82 6.10
CA GLN A 42 17.07 -7.99 7.51
C GLN A 42 15.58 -8.32 7.68
N CYS A 43 15.26 -9.47 8.27
CA CYS A 43 13.87 -9.87 8.52
C CYS A 43 13.57 -10.06 10.00
N ILE A 44 12.34 -9.76 10.38
CA ILE A 44 11.78 -9.93 11.72
C ILE A 44 10.46 -10.67 11.58
N ASP A 45 10.28 -11.74 12.35
CA ASP A 45 9.01 -12.44 12.44
C ASP A 45 8.15 -11.77 13.53
N GLY A 46 6.91 -11.39 13.19
CA GLY A 46 5.99 -10.66 14.04
C GLY A 46 4.51 -11.00 13.78
N PHE A 47 3.63 -10.39 14.56
CA PHE A 47 2.18 -10.32 14.27
C PHE A 47 1.50 -11.62 13.81
N ASN A 48 1.65 -12.70 14.59
CA ASN A 48 1.07 -14.01 14.31
C ASN A 48 1.59 -14.70 13.02
N GLY A 49 2.90 -14.61 12.79
CA GLY A 49 3.58 -15.38 11.73
C GLY A 49 3.71 -14.64 10.40
N ILE A 50 3.62 -13.31 10.45
CA ILE A 50 3.98 -12.44 9.33
C ILE A 50 5.47 -12.14 9.45
N ARG A 51 6.21 -12.37 8.37
CA ARG A 51 7.63 -12.07 8.27
C ARG A 51 7.81 -10.72 7.59
N ASN A 52 8.35 -9.75 8.31
CA ASN A 52 8.67 -8.44 7.74
C ASN A 52 10.14 -8.39 7.37
N CYS A 53 10.44 -8.09 6.11
CA CYS A 53 11.81 -7.99 5.60
C CYS A 53 12.08 -6.57 5.11
N ALA A 54 13.16 -5.95 5.59
CA ALA A 54 13.58 -4.62 5.15
C ALA A 54 13.85 -4.59 3.64
N THR A 55 13.48 -3.51 2.98
CA THR A 55 13.77 -3.27 1.56
C THR A 55 14.51 -1.94 1.38
N GLY A 56 15.34 -1.86 0.35
CA GLY A 56 16.13 -0.67 0.03
C GLY A 56 17.20 -0.42 1.09
N ASN A 57 17.27 0.81 1.56
CA ASN A 57 18.15 1.21 2.66
C ASN A 57 17.47 1.11 4.03
N ALA A 58 16.24 0.59 4.08
CA ALA A 58 15.53 0.51 5.33
C ALA A 58 16.16 -0.50 6.29
N THR A 59 15.93 -0.31 7.57
CA THR A 59 16.31 -1.25 8.63
C THR A 59 15.12 -1.51 9.53
N LEU A 60 14.99 -2.74 10.00
CA LEU A 60 13.92 -3.15 10.92
C LEU A 60 14.46 -3.35 12.33
N LYS A 61 13.69 -2.99 13.34
CA LYS A 61 14.06 -3.30 14.73
C LYS A 61 12.81 -3.63 15.54
N SER A 62 12.81 -4.77 16.22
CA SER A 62 11.76 -5.09 17.19
C SER A 62 11.83 -4.10 18.35
N GLY A 63 10.70 -3.46 18.64
CA GLY A 63 10.51 -2.55 19.76
C GLY A 63 9.36 -3.03 20.64
N THR A 64 9.11 -2.31 21.75
CA THR A 64 8.03 -2.66 22.69
C THR A 64 6.63 -2.34 22.16
N LYS A 65 6.53 -1.46 21.15
CA LYS A 65 5.27 -1.03 20.53
C LYS A 65 4.98 -1.74 19.19
N GLY A 66 5.93 -2.53 18.67
CA GLY A 66 5.85 -3.10 17.34
C GLY A 66 7.22 -3.20 16.67
N ILE A 67 7.27 -3.05 15.34
CA ILE A 67 8.52 -3.07 14.56
C ILE A 67 8.81 -1.65 14.10
N ASP A 68 9.95 -1.10 14.54
CA ASP A 68 10.45 0.18 14.08
C ASP A 68 11.12 0.02 12.72
N VAL A 69 10.76 0.90 11.78
CA VAL A 69 11.30 0.96 10.42
C VAL A 69 12.01 2.31 10.26
N ALA A 70 13.31 2.25 9.98
CA ALA A 70 14.16 3.42 9.77
C ALA A 70 14.80 3.40 8.38
N GLY A 71 15.43 4.50 7.97
CA GLY A 71 16.09 4.61 6.66
C GLY A 71 15.14 4.85 5.48
N LEU A 72 13.94 5.37 5.75
CA LEU A 72 12.87 5.62 4.78
C LEU A 72 13.05 6.95 4.04
N ASN A 73 14.03 7.02 3.14
CA ASN A 73 14.36 8.26 2.44
C ASN A 73 13.57 8.44 1.14
N THR A 74 13.15 7.34 0.51
CA THR A 74 12.42 7.37 -0.77
C THR A 74 11.32 6.33 -0.84
N VAL A 75 10.12 6.79 -1.26
CA VAL A 75 8.94 5.95 -1.54
C VAL A 75 9.18 4.93 -2.65
N ARG A 76 10.27 5.04 -3.42
CA ARG A 76 10.55 4.14 -4.54
C ARG A 76 11.06 2.76 -4.12
N GLN A 77 11.77 2.68 -3.00
CA GLN A 77 12.51 1.46 -2.65
C GLN A 77 12.72 1.23 -1.16
N ASP A 78 12.72 2.27 -0.32
CA ASP A 78 12.99 2.11 1.10
C ASP A 78 11.69 1.71 1.82
N GLY A 79 11.72 0.61 2.55
CA GLY A 79 10.51 0.07 3.16
C GLY A 79 10.66 -1.30 3.79
N PHE A 80 9.58 -2.08 3.71
CA PHE A 80 9.59 -3.48 4.09
C PHE A 80 8.58 -4.29 3.26
N SER A 81 8.82 -5.59 3.19
CA SER A 81 7.90 -6.57 2.63
C SER A 81 7.31 -7.41 3.76
N SER A 82 5.98 -7.40 3.89
CA SER A 82 5.23 -8.30 4.78
C SER A 82 4.92 -9.59 4.03
N GLN A 83 5.52 -10.69 4.47
CA GLN A 83 5.41 -12.01 3.84
C GLN A 83 4.62 -12.95 4.75
N PHE A 84 3.67 -13.68 4.18
CA PHE A 84 2.80 -14.57 4.93
C PHE A 84 2.33 -15.74 4.06
N PRO A 85 1.87 -16.86 4.66
CA PRO A 85 1.15 -17.89 3.92
C PRO A 85 -0.06 -17.28 3.21
N ARG A 86 -0.42 -17.85 2.06
CA ARG A 86 -1.53 -17.34 1.22
C ARG A 86 -2.76 -16.92 2.05
N ALA A 87 -3.19 -15.68 1.85
CA ALA A 87 -4.26 -15.01 2.56
C ALA A 87 -5.25 -14.38 1.57
N SER A 88 -6.50 -14.20 1.98
CA SER A 88 -7.54 -13.46 1.25
C SER A 88 -7.69 -12.02 1.75
N ALA A 89 -7.22 -11.73 2.96
CA ALA A 89 -7.14 -10.36 3.46
C ALA A 89 -5.89 -10.13 4.29
N TRP A 90 -5.43 -8.88 4.31
CA TRP A 90 -4.31 -8.37 5.08
C TRP A 90 -4.67 -6.98 5.60
N ARG A 91 -4.20 -6.65 6.80
CA ARG A 91 -4.39 -5.35 7.43
C ARG A 91 -3.13 -4.95 8.17
N MET A 92 -2.75 -3.69 8.03
CA MET A 92 -1.65 -3.04 8.73
C MET A 92 -2.17 -1.90 9.60
N GLU A 93 -1.57 -1.79 10.78
CA GLU A 93 -1.65 -0.64 11.68
C GLU A 93 -0.24 -0.09 11.88
N ALA A 94 -0.03 1.19 11.60
CA ALA A 94 1.29 1.82 11.72
C ALA A 94 1.20 3.24 12.32
N ALA A 95 2.12 3.54 13.23
CA ALA A 95 2.39 4.90 13.66
C ALA A 95 3.42 5.52 12.71
N ILE A 96 3.04 6.57 11.96
CA ILE A 96 3.91 7.17 10.95
C ILE A 96 4.06 8.66 11.21
N GLY A 97 5.30 9.15 11.19
CA GLY A 97 5.64 10.54 11.43
C GLY A 97 6.39 11.17 10.25
N GLY A 98 6.00 12.39 9.89
CA GLY A 98 6.71 13.22 8.92
C GLY A 98 6.54 12.77 7.46
N ILE A 99 5.32 12.47 7.03
CA ILE A 99 4.92 12.29 5.61
C ILE A 99 4.42 13.63 5.00
N GLY A 100 4.86 14.77 5.55
CA GLY A 100 4.28 16.09 5.27
C GLY A 100 5.00 16.93 4.20
N ALA A 101 6.12 16.46 3.65
CA ALA A 101 6.87 17.17 2.62
C ALA A 101 6.48 16.68 1.21
N LYS A 102 6.73 17.53 0.20
CA LYS A 102 6.52 17.18 -1.21
C LYS A 102 7.30 15.88 -1.53
N GLU A 103 6.69 14.98 -2.30
CA GLU A 103 7.26 13.65 -2.67
C GLU A 103 7.36 12.63 -1.52
N GLN A 104 6.75 12.91 -0.37
CA GLN A 104 6.55 11.95 0.70
C GLN A 104 5.19 11.24 0.58
N GLY A 105 5.13 10.00 1.07
CA GLY A 105 3.95 9.15 0.97
C GLY A 105 4.24 7.72 1.38
N LEU A 106 3.25 6.87 1.16
CA LEU A 106 3.38 5.42 1.15
C LEU A 106 3.02 4.89 -0.22
N PHE A 107 3.66 3.78 -0.58
CA PHE A 107 3.27 2.98 -1.72
C PHE A 107 3.15 1.53 -1.26
N LEU A 108 2.01 0.92 -1.51
CA LEU A 108 1.70 -0.45 -1.14
C LEU A 108 1.57 -1.30 -2.39
N THR A 109 2.09 -2.53 -2.37
CA THR A 109 2.01 -3.47 -3.48
C THR A 109 1.60 -4.85 -2.97
N ALA A 110 0.38 -5.29 -3.29
CA ALA A 110 -0.08 -6.64 -2.99
C ALA A 110 0.43 -7.62 -4.04
N ARG A 111 1.00 -8.76 -3.62
CA ARG A 111 1.61 -9.76 -4.50
C ARG A 111 1.22 -11.20 -4.17
N ASP A 112 1.16 -12.03 -5.21
CA ASP A 112 1.13 -13.49 -5.12
C ASP A 112 2.38 -14.05 -5.80
N GLY A 113 3.34 -14.48 -4.99
CA GLY A 113 4.71 -14.70 -5.44
C GLY A 113 5.30 -13.40 -6.03
N THR A 114 5.76 -13.46 -7.28
CA THR A 114 6.33 -12.30 -7.98
C THR A 114 5.27 -11.43 -8.68
N ARG A 115 4.04 -11.94 -8.84
CA ARG A 115 2.96 -11.25 -9.56
C ARG A 115 2.36 -10.15 -8.71
N VAL A 116 2.36 -8.92 -9.24
CA VAL A 116 1.59 -7.80 -8.66
C VAL A 116 0.11 -8.00 -8.92
N ILE A 117 -0.70 -7.92 -7.87
CA ILE A 117 -2.17 -8.01 -7.93
C ILE A 117 -2.78 -6.62 -7.93
N SER A 118 -2.28 -5.74 -7.07
CA SER A 118 -2.73 -4.36 -6.99
C SER A 118 -1.65 -3.51 -6.33
N THR A 119 -1.63 -2.24 -6.66
CA THR A 119 -0.84 -1.26 -5.91
C THR A 119 -1.74 -0.16 -5.37
N LEU A 120 -1.24 0.56 -4.38
CA LEU A 120 -1.92 1.70 -3.80
C LEU A 120 -0.90 2.76 -3.44
N ARG A 121 -1.08 3.96 -3.99
CA ARG A 121 -0.34 5.15 -3.57
C ARG A 121 -1.17 5.95 -2.58
N ILE A 122 -0.52 6.30 -1.47
CA ILE A 122 -1.04 7.20 -0.44
C ILE A 122 -0.04 8.36 -0.33
N GLY A 123 -0.49 9.59 -0.41
CA GLY A 123 0.40 10.72 -0.15
C GLY A 123 -0.24 12.06 -0.41
N LEU A 124 0.60 13.10 -0.39
CA LEU A 124 0.16 14.44 -0.76
C LEU A 124 0.01 14.57 -2.29
N GLY A 125 -1.06 15.24 -2.70
CA GLY A 125 -1.34 15.57 -4.09
C GLY A 125 -0.49 16.74 -4.61
N GLY A 126 -0.88 17.28 -5.76
CA GLY A 126 -0.18 18.42 -6.39
C GLY A 126 -0.23 19.72 -5.56
N SER A 127 -1.23 19.85 -4.69
CA SER A 127 -1.37 20.94 -3.71
C SER A 127 -1.14 20.43 -2.28
N LYS A 128 -0.65 21.30 -1.38
CA LYS A 128 -0.34 20.95 0.03
C LYS A 128 -1.55 20.44 0.83
N ASP A 129 -2.75 20.80 0.39
CA ASP A 129 -4.03 20.50 1.05
C ASP A 129 -4.79 19.37 0.31
N GLN A 130 -4.08 18.57 -0.49
CA GLN A 130 -4.67 17.44 -1.20
C GLN A 130 -3.99 16.17 -0.75
N MET A 131 -4.80 15.17 -0.45
CA MET A 131 -4.33 13.80 -0.26
C MET A 131 -4.83 12.96 -1.42
N VAL A 132 -4.04 11.96 -1.79
CA VAL A 132 -4.32 11.09 -2.92
C VAL A 132 -4.33 9.64 -2.44
N LEU A 133 -5.40 8.93 -2.78
CA LEU A 133 -5.55 7.48 -2.63
C LEU A 133 -5.71 6.86 -4.02
N GLU A 134 -4.60 6.45 -4.61
CA GLU A 134 -4.55 6.00 -6.01
C GLU A 134 -4.29 4.50 -6.07
N PRO A 135 -5.33 3.65 -6.13
CA PRO A 135 -5.16 2.24 -6.40
C PRO A 135 -4.89 2.03 -7.89
N THR A 136 -4.08 1.02 -8.21
CA THR A 136 -3.96 0.51 -9.58
C THR A 136 -4.12 -1.00 -9.60
N PHE A 137 -4.72 -1.49 -10.67
CA PHE A 137 -5.00 -2.90 -10.90
C PHE A 137 -4.39 -3.29 -12.26
N PRO A 138 -3.32 -4.12 -12.27
CA PRO A 138 -2.72 -4.59 -13.50
C PRO A 138 -3.75 -5.22 -14.43
N GLY A 139 -3.63 -4.99 -15.74
CA GLY A 139 -4.57 -5.49 -16.75
C GLY A 139 -5.62 -4.47 -17.20
N THR A 140 -5.86 -3.41 -16.44
CA THR A 140 -6.84 -2.38 -16.80
C THR A 140 -6.32 -1.47 -17.92
N LYS A 141 -6.79 -1.67 -19.16
CA LYS A 141 -6.50 -0.76 -20.29
C LYS A 141 -7.28 0.55 -20.11
N GLY A 142 -6.61 1.70 -20.16
CA GLY A 142 -7.24 3.03 -20.13
C GLY A 142 -7.21 3.78 -18.79
N GLY A 143 -6.50 3.26 -17.78
CA GLY A 143 -6.44 3.82 -16.42
C GLY A 143 -7.20 2.96 -15.42
N ALA A 144 -6.94 3.13 -14.12
CA ALA A 144 -7.62 2.36 -13.08
C ALA A 144 -9.12 2.74 -13.03
N HIS A 145 -10.00 1.80 -13.40
CA HIS A 145 -11.43 1.91 -13.18
C HIS A 145 -11.77 1.27 -11.84
N TYR A 146 -12.08 2.08 -10.83
CA TYR A 146 -12.42 1.59 -9.50
C TYR A 146 -13.61 2.35 -8.93
N ALA A 147 -14.35 1.69 -8.05
CA ALA A 147 -15.37 2.31 -7.23
C ALA A 147 -14.81 2.64 -5.85
N ALA A 148 -15.25 3.76 -5.28
CA ALA A 148 -15.21 3.98 -3.84
C ALA A 148 -16.54 3.55 -3.22
N ALA A 149 -16.46 2.91 -2.07
CA ALA A 149 -17.58 2.65 -1.19
C ALA A 149 -17.24 3.12 0.22
N VAL A 150 -18.02 4.07 0.73
CA VAL A 150 -17.82 4.67 2.05
C VAL A 150 -18.82 4.06 3.01
N TYR A 151 -18.34 3.61 4.16
CA TYR A 151 -19.14 2.98 5.20
C TYR A 151 -19.08 3.81 6.48
N SER A 152 -20.15 3.76 7.26
CA SER A 152 -20.18 4.23 8.64
C SER A 152 -20.76 3.12 9.51
N ARG A 153 -19.99 2.64 10.49
CA ARG A 153 -20.36 1.55 11.41
C ARG A 153 -20.86 0.31 10.67
N GLY A 154 -20.20 0.01 9.55
CA GLY A 154 -20.52 -1.13 8.67
C GLY A 154 -21.67 -0.90 7.68
N ALA A 155 -22.40 0.21 7.76
CA ALA A 155 -23.44 0.55 6.79
C ALA A 155 -22.87 1.36 5.62
N LEU A 156 -23.19 1.00 4.38
CA LEU A 156 -22.83 1.79 3.20
C LEU A 156 -23.57 3.14 3.23
N VAL A 157 -22.82 4.25 3.19
CA VAL A 157 -23.37 5.61 3.24
C VAL A 157 -23.17 6.39 1.94
N ALA A 158 -22.17 6.02 1.14
CA ALA A 158 -21.97 6.55 -0.21
C ALA A 158 -21.17 5.58 -1.07
N LYS A 159 -21.31 5.72 -2.39
CA LYS A 159 -20.48 5.04 -3.39
C LYS A 159 -20.35 5.92 -4.63
N GLY A 160 -19.27 5.77 -5.38
CA GLY A 160 -19.00 6.50 -6.63
C GLY A 160 -17.94 5.80 -7.47
N ILE A 161 -17.80 6.20 -8.74
CA ILE A 161 -16.83 5.64 -9.69
C ILE A 161 -15.81 6.69 -10.07
N ASN A 162 -14.53 6.33 -10.17
CA ASN A 162 -13.47 7.20 -10.68
C ASN A 162 -13.51 8.61 -10.07
N PHE A 163 -13.77 8.70 -8.77
CA PHE A 163 -13.81 9.97 -8.07
C PHE A 163 -12.43 10.61 -8.22
N ASN A 164 -12.43 11.92 -8.50
CA ASN A 164 -11.19 12.68 -8.51
C ASN A 164 -10.58 12.56 -7.11
N ASN A 165 -9.48 11.80 -6.99
CA ASN A 165 -8.73 11.58 -5.74
C ASN A 165 -8.17 12.86 -5.12
N TYR A 166 -8.50 14.05 -5.64
CA TYR A 166 -8.25 15.33 -5.01
C TYR A 166 -9.29 15.62 -3.95
N ASP A 167 -9.52 14.66 -3.07
CA ASP A 167 -10.46 14.93 -2.02
C ASP A 167 -9.79 15.86 -1.02
N ARG A 168 -10.46 17.00 -0.80
CA ARG A 168 -10.20 17.86 0.33
C ARG A 168 -10.65 17.06 1.52
N PHE A 169 -9.77 16.21 2.06
CA PHE A 169 -9.78 15.79 3.46
C PHE A 169 -9.67 17.06 4.32
N MET A 170 -10.73 17.86 4.35
CA MET A 170 -10.89 19.13 5.02
C MET A 170 -9.68 20.07 4.98
N ARG A 171 -9.39 20.77 3.86
CA ARG A 171 -8.35 21.84 3.81
C ARG A 171 -7.11 21.52 4.68
N PRO A 172 -6.50 20.33 4.57
CA PRO A 172 -5.64 19.82 5.61
C PRO A 172 -4.35 20.63 5.61
N TRP A 173 -4.11 21.35 6.71
CA TRP A 173 -2.75 21.73 7.04
C TRP A 173 -1.99 20.43 7.38
N TRP A 174 -0.67 20.38 7.22
CA TRP A 174 0.12 19.17 7.51
C TRP A 174 -0.12 18.58 8.93
N TRP A 175 -0.60 19.40 9.88
CA TRP A 175 -1.06 18.98 11.21
C TRP A 175 -2.27 18.04 11.16
N ASP A 176 -3.18 18.23 10.20
CA ASP A 176 -4.36 17.40 10.00
C ASP A 176 -3.96 16.03 9.44
N PHE A 177 -2.95 15.97 8.57
CA PHE A 177 -2.40 14.70 8.07
C PHE A 177 -1.94 13.80 9.23
N ALA A 178 -1.14 14.34 10.15
CA ALA A 178 -0.70 13.60 11.34
C ALA A 178 -1.86 13.28 12.31
N SER A 179 -2.95 14.04 12.30
CA SER A 179 -4.09 13.87 13.22
C SER A 179 -5.13 12.85 12.72
N TYR A 180 -5.32 12.72 11.40
CA TYR A 180 -6.27 11.77 10.80
C TYR A 180 -5.65 10.40 10.51
N TRP A 181 -4.34 10.36 10.25
CA TRP A 181 -3.61 9.15 9.88
C TRP A 181 -2.86 8.49 11.03
N TYR A 182 -3.08 8.93 12.26
CA TYR A 182 -2.44 8.32 13.41
C TYR A 182 -3.47 7.52 14.22
N PRO A 183 -3.31 6.18 14.35
CA PRO A 183 -2.45 5.30 13.55
C PRO A 183 -3.01 5.07 12.13
N CYS A 184 -2.11 4.86 11.17
CA CYS A 184 -2.41 4.57 9.77
C CYS A 184 -2.97 3.16 9.71
N ASN A 185 -4.17 3.00 9.17
CA ASN A 185 -4.89 1.73 9.17
C ASN A 185 -5.39 1.39 7.76
N VAL A 186 -4.69 0.48 7.10
CA VAL A 186 -4.87 0.13 5.68
C VAL A 186 -4.95 -1.37 5.55
N GLY A 187 -5.81 -1.86 4.66
CA GLY A 187 -5.91 -3.27 4.33
C GLY A 187 -6.04 -3.52 2.85
N PHE A 188 -5.75 -4.77 2.47
CA PHE A 188 -6.00 -5.29 1.14
C PHE A 188 -6.84 -6.55 1.26
N ASN A 189 -7.80 -6.71 0.37
CA ASN A 189 -8.65 -7.90 0.30
C ASN A 189 -8.78 -8.30 -1.18
N ASP A 190 -8.66 -9.59 -1.46
CA ASP A 190 -8.74 -10.13 -2.82
C ASP A 190 -10.19 -10.18 -3.36
N ARG A 191 -11.18 -10.01 -2.48
CA ARG A 191 -12.62 -10.10 -2.73
C ARG A 191 -13.43 -9.15 -1.85
N LEU A 192 -13.32 -7.85 -2.11
CA LEU A 192 -14.29 -6.88 -1.60
C LEU A 192 -15.60 -6.97 -2.38
N GLN A 193 -16.71 -6.74 -1.68
CA GLN A 193 -18.05 -6.81 -2.24
C GLN A 193 -18.74 -5.44 -2.21
N LEU A 194 -19.31 -5.05 -3.34
CA LEU A 194 -20.09 -3.82 -3.48
C LEU A 194 -21.31 -4.05 -4.35
N ASP A 195 -22.48 -3.66 -3.86
CA ASP A 195 -23.68 -3.58 -4.68
C ASP A 195 -23.69 -2.29 -5.52
N MET A 196 -23.58 -2.45 -6.83
CA MET A 196 -23.73 -1.41 -7.82
C MET A 196 -25.07 -1.55 -8.53
N ASP A 197 -26.09 -0.94 -7.95
CA ASP A 197 -27.40 -0.71 -8.56
C ASP A 197 -28.09 -2.04 -8.91
N GLY A 198 -28.03 -2.99 -7.98
CA GLY A 198 -28.59 -4.34 -8.13
C GLY A 198 -27.59 -5.36 -8.70
N THR A 199 -26.37 -4.94 -9.04
CA THR A 199 -25.29 -5.83 -9.49
C THR A 199 -24.23 -5.94 -8.39
N LEU A 200 -24.06 -7.14 -7.83
CA LEU A 200 -23.01 -7.40 -6.86
C LEU A 200 -21.66 -7.54 -7.56
N VAL A 201 -20.77 -6.56 -7.34
CA VAL A 201 -19.37 -6.61 -7.73
C VAL A 201 -18.59 -7.34 -6.63
N THR A 202 -17.74 -8.30 -7.02
CA THR A 202 -16.77 -8.95 -6.13
C THR A 202 -15.40 -8.86 -6.80
N ALA A 203 -14.48 -8.09 -6.21
CA ALA A 203 -13.17 -7.84 -6.81
C ALA A 203 -12.11 -7.47 -5.77
N PRO A 204 -10.81 -7.54 -6.11
CA PRO A 204 -9.75 -7.07 -5.25
C PRO A 204 -9.89 -5.58 -4.93
N GLY A 205 -9.40 -5.17 -3.76
CA GLY A 205 -9.37 -3.77 -3.42
C GLY A 205 -8.70 -3.46 -2.10
N TRP A 206 -8.55 -2.15 -1.88
CA TRP A 206 -7.91 -1.59 -0.70
C TRP A 206 -8.95 -0.99 0.23
N SER A 207 -8.78 -1.20 1.53
CA SER A 207 -9.63 -0.62 2.57
C SER A 207 -8.81 0.36 3.41
N PHE A 208 -9.42 1.48 3.74
CA PHE A 208 -8.89 2.45 4.69
C PHE A 208 -9.86 2.62 5.84
N TYR A 209 -9.32 2.71 7.06
CA TYR A 209 -10.11 2.86 8.27
C TYR A 209 -9.71 4.17 8.96
N GLY A 210 -10.68 4.91 9.48
CA GLY A 210 -10.40 6.14 10.20
C GLY A 210 -9.50 5.91 11.42
N GLY A 211 -8.45 6.72 11.57
CA GLY A 211 -7.55 6.69 12.72
C GLY A 211 -8.21 7.32 13.96
N GLY A 212 -8.11 6.66 15.11
CA GLY A 212 -8.58 7.20 16.39
C GLY A 212 -7.79 8.47 16.78
N SER A 213 -8.51 9.57 17.00
CA SER A 213 -7.95 10.91 17.26
C SER A 213 -6.93 10.99 18.43
N TYR A 214 -5.84 11.72 18.17
CA TYR A 214 -4.83 12.34 19.06
C TYR A 214 -3.99 11.47 20.02
N GLY A 215 -2.67 11.50 19.74
CA GLY A 215 -1.59 11.46 20.73
C GLY A 215 -0.84 10.12 20.86
N PRO A 216 0.44 10.12 21.29
CA PRO A 216 1.26 8.92 21.49
C PRO A 216 0.75 7.95 22.58
N PHE A 217 -0.47 8.16 23.09
CA PHE A 217 -1.10 7.45 24.20
C PHE A 217 -2.46 6.81 23.87
N SER A 218 -2.97 6.94 22.64
CA SER A 218 -4.24 6.32 22.25
C SER A 218 -3.99 5.13 21.31
N VAL A 219 -3.81 3.94 21.90
CA VAL A 219 -3.92 2.65 21.19
C VAL A 219 -5.22 2.02 21.70
N GLY A 220 -6.31 2.22 20.95
CA GLY A 220 -7.64 1.75 21.36
C GLY A 220 -8.66 1.82 20.22
N SER A 221 -9.15 0.64 19.85
CA SER A 221 -10.31 0.28 19.01
C SER A 221 -11.13 1.36 18.27
N ALA A 222 -11.31 1.10 16.96
CA ALA A 222 -12.43 1.51 16.09
C ALA A 222 -12.48 2.97 15.59
N SER A 223 -12.01 3.14 14.33
CA SER A 223 -12.67 3.86 13.23
C SER A 223 -13.35 5.18 13.61
N ALA A 224 -12.54 6.19 13.94
CA ALA A 224 -13.05 7.55 14.05
C ALA A 224 -13.63 8.00 12.71
N PRO A 225 -14.68 8.83 12.70
CA PRO A 225 -15.25 9.31 11.47
C PRO A 225 -14.28 10.25 10.74
N PHE A 226 -14.18 10.08 9.43
CA PHE A 226 -13.59 11.03 8.49
C PHE A 226 -14.65 11.52 7.51
N GLN A 227 -14.34 12.61 6.81
CA GLN A 227 -15.19 13.14 5.74
C GLN A 227 -14.50 12.96 4.39
N VAL A 228 -15.29 12.58 3.39
CA VAL A 228 -14.87 12.31 2.01
C VAL A 228 -15.90 12.90 1.05
N GLU A 229 -15.47 13.60 0.00
CA GLU A 229 -16.29 14.07 -1.09
C GLU A 229 -16.48 12.97 -2.14
N ILE A 230 -17.73 12.51 -2.30
CA ILE A 230 -18.14 11.55 -3.33
C ILE A 230 -19.19 12.23 -4.21
N ASP A 231 -18.95 12.30 -5.52
CA ASP A 231 -19.85 12.94 -6.50
C ASP A 231 -20.27 14.37 -6.11
N GLY A 232 -19.32 15.17 -5.60
CA GLY A 232 -19.56 16.55 -5.18
C GLY A 232 -20.27 16.71 -3.84
N LYS A 233 -20.47 15.62 -3.08
CA LYS A 233 -21.12 15.63 -1.78
C LYS A 233 -20.15 15.18 -0.70
N LEU A 234 -20.04 15.98 0.36
CA LEU A 234 -19.28 15.61 1.55
C LEU A 234 -20.07 14.57 2.37
N VAL A 235 -19.47 13.42 2.60
CA VAL A 235 -20.04 12.27 3.29
C VAL A 235 -19.15 11.93 4.48
N THR A 236 -19.75 11.61 5.63
CA THR A 236 -19.03 11.15 6.81
C THR A 236 -19.03 9.62 6.86
N GLY A 237 -17.86 9.01 6.95
CA GLY A 237 -17.67 7.57 7.06
C GLY A 237 -16.55 7.23 8.04
N ASP A 238 -16.35 5.94 8.30
CA ASP A 238 -15.30 5.41 9.16
C ASP A 238 -14.45 4.31 8.47
N ARG A 239 -14.88 3.89 7.27
CA ARG A 239 -14.15 3.06 6.33
C ARG A 239 -14.42 3.50 4.89
N ILE A 240 -13.41 3.45 4.03
CA ILE A 240 -13.57 3.55 2.57
C ILE A 240 -12.89 2.36 1.91
N ASP A 241 -13.62 1.71 1.01
CA ASP A 241 -13.15 0.60 0.18
C ASP A 241 -12.97 1.10 -1.26
N LEU A 242 -11.81 0.82 -1.84
CA LEU A 242 -11.45 1.12 -3.23
C LEU A 242 -11.39 -0.20 -4.01
N ILE A 243 -12.39 -0.42 -4.86
CA ILE A 243 -12.71 -1.73 -5.42
C ILE A 243 -12.54 -1.70 -6.93
N GLU A 244 -11.79 -2.65 -7.49
CA GLU A 244 -11.66 -2.79 -8.94
C GLU A 244 -13.03 -3.01 -9.60
N LEU A 245 -13.32 -2.26 -10.67
CA LEU A 245 -14.54 -2.46 -11.44
C LEU A 245 -14.36 -3.54 -12.52
N PRO A 246 -15.37 -4.39 -12.76
CA PRO A 246 -15.30 -5.45 -13.74
C PRO A 246 -15.24 -4.86 -15.16
N GLY A 247 -14.03 -4.86 -15.73
CA GLY A 247 -13.74 -4.46 -17.11
C GLY A 247 -12.29 -4.74 -17.54
N SER A 248 -11.44 -5.17 -16.61
CA SER A 248 -9.97 -5.27 -16.73
C SER A 248 -9.44 -6.60 -17.27
N GLY A 249 -10.28 -7.62 -17.45
CA GLY A 249 -9.84 -8.94 -17.92
C GLY A 249 -8.87 -9.66 -16.99
N THR A 250 -8.64 -9.14 -15.78
CA THR A 250 -7.75 -9.73 -14.78
C THR A 250 -8.46 -10.92 -14.13
N PRO A 251 -7.85 -12.12 -14.13
CA PRO A 251 -8.42 -13.27 -13.44
C PRO A 251 -8.61 -12.93 -11.96
N ALA A 252 -9.76 -13.31 -11.39
CA ALA A 252 -10.03 -13.16 -9.97
C ALA A 252 -8.85 -13.74 -9.17
N SER A 253 -8.25 -12.93 -8.29
CA SER A 253 -7.17 -13.41 -7.43
C SER A 253 -7.74 -14.44 -6.45
N VAL A 254 -6.98 -15.51 -6.21
CA VAL A 254 -7.33 -16.59 -5.25
C VAL A 254 -6.45 -16.45 -4.01
N GLY A 255 -6.24 -15.21 -3.58
CA GLY A 255 -5.35 -14.84 -2.48
C GLY A 255 -4.01 -14.26 -2.93
N PHE A 256 -3.23 -13.87 -1.93
CA PHE A 256 -1.93 -13.22 -2.07
C PHE A 256 -1.00 -13.64 -0.93
N THR A 257 0.29 -13.44 -1.10
CA THR A 257 1.34 -13.95 -0.20
C THR A 257 2.23 -12.86 0.36
N ALA A 258 2.14 -11.63 -0.15
CA ALA A 258 2.89 -10.51 0.38
C ALA A 258 2.18 -9.17 0.16
N VAL A 259 2.49 -8.22 1.02
CA VAL A 259 2.30 -6.78 0.77
C VAL A 259 3.62 -6.07 1.00
N ASP A 260 4.13 -5.42 -0.04
CA ASP A 260 5.28 -4.53 0.10
C ASP A 260 4.81 -3.13 0.47
N VAL A 261 5.50 -2.49 1.40
CA VAL A 261 5.25 -1.12 1.84
C VAL A 261 6.54 -0.34 1.70
N THR A 262 6.57 0.62 0.78
CA THR A 262 7.67 1.59 0.67
C THR A 262 7.19 2.97 1.10
N ALA A 263 8.08 3.75 1.70
CA ALA A 263 7.72 5.03 2.29
C ALA A 263 8.90 6.01 2.26
N ALA A 264 8.57 7.30 2.26
CA ALA A 264 9.48 8.37 2.64
C ALA A 264 8.90 9.06 3.87
N ALA A 265 9.49 8.80 5.03
CA ALA A 265 8.99 9.24 6.32
C ALA A 265 10.12 9.37 7.34
N THR A 266 9.98 10.29 8.29
CA THR A 266 10.99 10.46 9.36
C THR A 266 10.86 9.42 10.46
N GLN A 267 9.66 8.87 10.66
CA GLN A 267 9.35 7.86 11.66
C GLN A 267 8.32 6.89 11.10
N PHE A 268 8.51 5.60 11.34
CA PHE A 268 7.54 4.56 11.00
C PHE A 268 7.67 3.42 12.00
N THR A 269 6.60 3.13 12.73
CA THR A 269 6.51 1.96 13.60
C THR A 269 5.29 1.18 13.17
N LEU A 270 5.51 -0.05 12.70
CA LEU A 270 4.46 -1.02 12.45
C LEU A 270 3.95 -1.53 13.79
N THR A 271 2.73 -1.17 14.18
CA THR A 271 2.16 -1.49 15.50
C THR A 271 1.28 -2.73 15.49
N GLY A 272 0.82 -3.16 14.30
CA GLY A 272 -0.02 -4.33 14.14
C GLY A 272 -0.08 -4.79 12.69
N GLU A 273 -0.14 -6.10 12.50
CA GLU A 273 -0.56 -6.68 11.23
C GLU A 273 -1.44 -7.91 11.47
N THR A 274 -2.35 -8.16 10.54
CA THR A 274 -3.14 -9.39 10.57
C THR A 274 -3.40 -9.87 9.15
N THR A 275 -3.61 -11.18 9.01
CA THR A 275 -4.07 -11.82 7.77
C THR A 275 -5.31 -12.65 8.04
N ALA A 276 -6.20 -12.75 7.06
CA ALA A 276 -7.28 -13.72 7.06
C ALA A 276 -7.11 -14.69 5.88
N ARG A 277 -7.48 -15.95 6.09
CA ARG A 277 -7.60 -16.94 5.01
C ARG A 277 -9.07 -17.10 4.65
N GLU A 278 -9.33 -17.51 3.41
CA GLU A 278 -10.65 -17.97 3.03
C GLU A 278 -11.06 -19.15 3.93
N LYS A 279 -12.30 -19.12 4.41
CA LYS A 279 -12.90 -20.25 5.15
C LYS A 279 -13.55 -21.21 4.18
#